data_AF-A0A9P4VM57-F1
#
_entry.id   AF-A0A9P4VM57-F1
#
_cell.length_a   1.000
_cell.length_b   1.000
_cell.length_c   1.000
_cell.angle_alpha   90.00
_cell.angle_beta   90.00
_cell.angle_gamma   90.00
#
_symmetry.space_group_name_H-M   'P 1'
#
loop_
_entity.id
_entity.type
_entity.pdbx_description
1 polymer ?
#
loop_
_entity_poly.entity_id
_entity_poly.type
_entity_poly.pdbx_seq_one_letter_code
_entity_poly.pdbx_strand_id
1 'polypeptide(L)'
;MALPFSLSSLDRTIVTAFRAMHTQSSSNCTADHLCVLVHGLWGNPCHMSYMATALREKFSEDKVHILVAKENSGSFTYDGVELGGERVTNEIEEKLEELSQRGTHIRKLSIIGYSLGGLVSRYTIGLLYHKGWFDKLEPVNFTTFVTPHLGVRTPLLGWHNHIWNVLGARTLSTSGRQLFMIDSFRDTGRPILALLADPSSVFIKGLEKFRHKSLYANIVNDRSAVFYTTGISRIDPFVNLKDVTINYVPGYEPVVIDGENPVTPKENHEELPAFTRRLAGSSRTVLGKVPIGLFLIIFIPIGTVLFLINCGVQSIRSRQRIRLHHEGKTALSPTMYSFPLMVDDVRRTAEGVFENINSTQSQEYLPAGTEELVTPHSPLLRPKTSRSLSGFATEKTSSSASGDGGSQDEIPKHQMEFPTLALTPTQFSMIQALDDVGFRKYPVYIHNSAHSHAAVIVRSQKKDFDEGKVVIKHWLNDFEA
;
A
#
# COMPACT_ATOMS: atom_id res chain seq x y z
N MET A 1 -32.53 41.00 11.38
CA MET A 1 -32.34 40.27 10.13
C MET A 1 -31.31 39.17 10.41
N ALA A 2 -31.79 37.96 10.70
CA ALA A 2 -30.94 36.83 11.07
C ALA A 2 -30.57 36.04 9.80
N LEU A 3 -29.28 35.79 9.59
CA LEU A 3 -28.79 34.87 8.57
C LEU A 3 -28.81 33.44 9.14
N PRO A 4 -29.38 32.45 8.42
CA PRO A 4 -29.35 31.05 8.80
C PRO A 4 -28.02 30.41 8.39
N PHE A 5 -27.80 29.15 8.77
CA PHE A 5 -26.60 28.32 8.60
C PHE A 5 -25.63 28.29 9.79
N SER A 6 -26.07 27.51 10.79
CA SER A 6 -25.22 26.89 11.81
C SER A 6 -24.26 25.90 11.14
N LEU A 7 -22.95 26.16 11.29
CA LEU A 7 -21.85 25.22 10.99
C LEU A 7 -21.51 24.41 12.25
N SER A 8 -22.43 23.56 12.74
CA SER A 8 -22.15 22.72 13.91
C SER A 8 -22.72 21.30 13.86
N SER A 9 -23.08 20.75 12.69
CA SER A 9 -23.74 19.44 12.60
C SER A 9 -22.89 18.28 12.07
N LEU A 10 -21.61 18.47 11.76
CA LEU A 10 -20.69 17.38 11.42
C LEU A 10 -19.63 17.23 12.52
N ASP A 11 -19.34 15.99 12.90
CA ASP A 11 -18.32 15.53 13.87
C ASP A 11 -18.61 15.50 15.38
N ARG A 12 -19.88 15.52 15.81
CA ARG A 12 -20.23 14.95 17.12
C ARG A 12 -20.84 13.56 17.02
N THR A 13 -21.66 13.29 16.03
CA THR A 13 -22.38 12.00 15.93
C THR A 13 -21.45 10.83 15.67
N ILE A 14 -20.36 11.01 14.90
CA ILE A 14 -19.38 9.95 14.62
C ILE A 14 -18.47 9.70 15.83
N VAL A 15 -18.01 10.76 16.50
CA VAL A 15 -17.19 10.64 17.73
C VAL A 15 -18.02 10.06 18.87
N THR A 16 -19.30 10.45 18.98
CA THR A 16 -20.24 9.89 19.95
C THR A 16 -20.65 8.47 19.61
N ALA A 17 -20.80 8.10 18.33
CA ALA A 17 -21.02 6.71 17.92
C ALA A 17 -19.79 5.83 18.21
N PHE A 18 -18.57 6.35 17.97
CA PHE A 18 -17.31 5.67 18.31
C PHE A 18 -17.16 5.48 19.84
N ARG A 19 -17.62 6.45 20.63
CA ARG A 19 -17.72 6.33 22.10
C ARG A 19 -18.89 5.45 22.58
N ALA A 20 -20.00 5.42 21.85
CA ALA A 20 -21.19 4.62 22.19
C ALA A 20 -21.01 3.14 21.85
N MET A 21 -20.12 2.80 20.91
CA MET A 21 -19.62 1.42 20.74
C MET A 21 -18.83 0.92 21.97
N HIS A 22 -18.56 1.77 22.97
CA HIS A 22 -17.90 1.40 24.24
C HIS A 22 -18.85 1.38 25.44
N THR A 23 -20.17 1.44 25.26
CA THR A 23 -21.13 1.35 26.38
C THR A 23 -21.79 -0.03 26.47
N GLN A 24 -21.45 -0.68 27.58
CA GLN A 24 -21.74 -2.03 28.07
C GLN A 24 -23.14 -2.62 27.76
N SER A 25 -23.14 -3.88 27.32
CA SER A 25 -24.10 -4.89 27.78
C SER A 25 -23.33 -5.97 28.56
N SER A 26 -23.77 -6.24 29.79
CA SER A 26 -23.21 -7.26 30.68
C SER A 26 -23.72 -8.65 30.30
N SER A 27 -23.37 -9.13 29.12
CA SER A 27 -23.49 -10.53 28.75
C SER A 27 -22.09 -11.17 28.84
N ASN A 28 -22.03 -12.45 29.24
CA ASN A 28 -20.77 -13.21 29.21
C ASN A 28 -20.28 -13.27 27.75
N CYS A 29 -19.38 -12.35 27.39
CA CYS A 29 -18.93 -12.20 26.02
C CYS A 29 -18.07 -13.41 25.63
N THR A 30 -18.60 -14.23 24.73
CA THR A 30 -17.98 -15.48 24.26
C THR A 30 -16.98 -15.27 23.12
N ALA A 31 -16.75 -14.02 22.70
CA ALA A 31 -15.91 -13.75 21.55
C ALA A 31 -14.50 -14.27 21.77
N ASP A 32 -14.05 -15.09 20.83
CA ASP A 32 -12.74 -15.75 20.88
C ASP A 32 -11.79 -15.19 19.82
N HIS A 33 -12.18 -14.15 19.08
CA HIS A 33 -11.41 -13.54 18.00
C HIS A 33 -11.19 -12.04 18.21
N LEU A 34 -9.92 -11.61 18.20
CA LEU A 34 -9.53 -10.22 18.12
C LEU A 34 -9.16 -9.83 16.68
N CYS A 35 -9.84 -8.85 16.10
CA CYS A 35 -9.52 -8.23 14.82
C CYS A 35 -8.94 -6.84 15.05
N VAL A 36 -7.70 -6.61 14.58
CA VAL A 36 -6.95 -5.38 14.78
C VAL A 36 -6.93 -4.58 13.47
N LEU A 37 -7.36 -3.32 13.49
CA LEU A 37 -7.34 -2.40 12.36
C LEU A 37 -6.24 -1.35 12.55
N VAL A 38 -5.32 -1.25 11.59
CA VAL A 38 -4.13 -0.37 11.67
C VAL A 38 -4.14 0.65 10.53
N HIS A 39 -4.22 1.94 10.87
CA HIS A 39 -4.29 3.04 9.90
C HIS A 39 -2.93 3.40 9.28
N GLY A 40 -2.97 4.16 8.18
CA GLY A 40 -1.80 4.59 7.40
C GLY A 40 -1.10 5.86 7.91
N LEU A 41 -0.13 6.34 7.11
CA LEU A 41 0.66 7.55 7.35
C LEU A 41 -0.26 8.77 7.51
N TRP A 42 0.06 9.63 8.47
CA TRP A 42 -0.75 10.77 8.88
C TRP A 42 -2.19 10.44 9.28
N GLY A 43 -2.52 9.15 9.42
CA GLY A 43 -3.86 8.69 9.76
C GLY A 43 -4.20 8.83 11.23
N ASN A 44 -5.43 8.43 11.54
CA ASN A 44 -5.92 8.22 12.90
C ASN A 44 -7.04 7.15 12.83
N PRO A 45 -7.54 6.64 13.98
CA PRO A 45 -8.57 5.60 14.02
C PRO A 45 -9.82 5.86 13.16
N CYS A 46 -10.22 7.12 12.95
CA CYS A 46 -11.43 7.43 12.17
C CYS A 46 -11.31 7.01 10.70
N HIS A 47 -10.08 6.89 10.17
CA HIS A 47 -9.87 6.40 8.80
C HIS A 47 -10.33 4.95 8.63
N MET A 48 -10.35 4.15 9.70
CA MET A 48 -10.80 2.76 9.70
C MET A 48 -12.28 2.62 10.10
N SER A 49 -13.00 3.72 10.30
CA SER A 49 -14.37 3.72 10.84
C SER A 49 -15.34 2.90 9.99
N TYR A 50 -15.33 3.08 8.67
CA TYR A 50 -16.21 2.32 7.79
C TYR A 50 -15.95 0.82 7.87
N MET A 51 -14.68 0.40 7.90
CA MET A 51 -14.31 -1.01 8.05
C MET A 51 -14.75 -1.58 9.40
N ALA A 52 -14.56 -0.83 10.48
CA ALA A 52 -15.00 -1.23 11.82
C ALA A 52 -16.52 -1.38 11.89
N THR A 53 -17.27 -0.45 11.30
CA THR A 53 -18.74 -0.53 11.19
C THR A 53 -19.16 -1.74 10.37
N ALA A 54 -18.58 -1.95 9.18
CA ALA A 54 -18.93 -3.07 8.32
C ALA A 54 -18.59 -4.44 8.96
N LEU A 55 -17.47 -4.53 9.70
CA LEU A 55 -17.15 -5.70 10.52
C LEU A 55 -18.21 -5.95 11.60
N ARG A 56 -18.63 -4.91 12.33
CA ARG A 56 -19.63 -5.04 13.40
C ARG A 56 -21.03 -5.38 12.86
N GLU A 57 -21.38 -4.87 11.68
CA GLU A 57 -22.63 -5.22 11.00
C GLU A 57 -22.65 -6.69 10.58
N LYS A 58 -21.50 -7.26 10.18
CA LYS A 58 -21.39 -8.66 9.79
C LYS A 58 -21.20 -9.62 10.97
N PHE A 59 -20.45 -9.21 11.99
CA PHE A 59 -20.07 -10.03 13.14
C PHE A 59 -20.42 -9.34 14.46
N SER A 60 -21.25 -10.00 15.26
CA SER A 60 -21.65 -9.53 16.59
C SER A 60 -20.45 -9.39 17.54
N GLU A 61 -20.66 -8.62 18.61
CA GLU A 61 -19.66 -8.42 19.68
C GLU A 61 -19.19 -9.73 20.30
N ASP A 62 -20.08 -10.72 20.37
CA ASP A 62 -19.81 -12.05 20.91
C ASP A 62 -19.04 -13.00 19.98
N LYS A 63 -18.71 -12.55 18.76
CA LYS A 63 -17.85 -13.29 17.82
C LYS A 63 -16.50 -12.63 17.63
N VAL A 64 -16.50 -11.33 17.33
CA VAL A 64 -15.28 -10.59 16.99
C VAL A 64 -15.17 -9.32 17.83
N HIS A 65 -14.11 -9.25 18.63
CA HIS A 65 -13.64 -8.02 19.23
C HIS A 65 -12.83 -7.21 18.22
N ILE A 66 -13.14 -5.93 18.10
CA ILE A 66 -12.48 -5.03 17.15
C ILE A 66 -11.59 -4.07 17.94
N LEU A 67 -10.30 -4.07 17.64
CA LEU A 67 -9.33 -3.10 18.14
C LEU A 67 -8.92 -2.18 17.00
N VAL A 68 -9.23 -0.89 17.09
CA VAL A 68 -8.73 0.10 16.13
C VAL A 68 -7.51 0.79 16.75
N ALA A 69 -6.33 0.50 16.20
CA ALA A 69 -5.07 1.00 16.73
C ALA A 69 -5.03 2.54 16.70
N LYS A 70 -4.62 3.16 17.81
CA LYS A 70 -4.67 4.61 18.00
C LYS A 70 -3.32 5.25 18.35
N GLU A 71 -2.36 4.49 18.88
CA GLU A 71 -1.10 5.06 19.41
C GLU A 71 -0.18 5.61 18.32
N ASN A 72 -0.44 5.27 17.05
CA ASN A 72 0.26 5.84 15.91
C ASN A 72 -0.39 7.09 15.32
N SER A 73 -1.45 7.64 15.91
CA SER A 73 -2.22 8.75 15.32
C SER A 73 -1.39 9.99 14.97
N GLY A 74 -1.68 10.61 13.84
CA GLY A 74 -1.14 11.92 13.46
C GLY A 74 0.39 11.91 13.35
N SER A 75 1.06 12.75 14.14
CA SER A 75 2.52 12.93 14.04
C SER A 75 3.34 11.74 14.56
N PHE A 76 2.72 10.79 15.26
CA PHE A 76 3.38 9.56 15.70
C PHE A 76 3.64 8.61 14.52
N THR A 77 2.88 8.72 13.43
CA THR A 77 3.15 8.00 12.18
C THR A 77 4.50 8.35 11.54
N TYR A 78 5.16 9.43 11.94
CA TYR A 78 6.50 9.79 11.45
C TYR A 78 7.63 8.95 12.06
N ASP A 79 7.35 8.19 13.11
CA ASP A 79 8.37 7.46 13.89
C ASP A 79 8.89 6.19 13.25
N GLY A 80 8.35 5.81 12.10
CA GLY A 80 8.74 4.62 11.37
C GLY A 80 7.94 3.39 11.74
N VAL A 81 8.16 2.36 10.94
CA VAL A 81 7.54 1.04 11.02
C VAL A 81 7.93 0.29 12.30
N GLU A 82 9.17 0.45 12.77
CA GLU A 82 9.66 -0.18 14.01
C GLU A 82 8.89 0.32 15.24
N LEU A 83 9.02 1.60 15.59
CA LEU A 83 8.36 2.16 16.76
C LEU A 83 6.83 2.10 16.63
N GLY A 84 6.32 2.25 15.40
CA GLY A 84 4.90 2.06 15.14
C GLY A 84 4.43 0.64 15.41
N GLY A 85 5.22 -0.37 15.03
CA GLY A 85 4.88 -1.78 15.25
C GLY A 85 4.99 -2.19 16.72
N GLU A 86 5.94 -1.62 17.47
CA GLU A 86 6.04 -1.79 18.92
C GLU A 86 4.81 -1.24 19.64
N ARG A 87 4.35 -0.03 19.28
CA ARG A 87 3.12 0.56 19.82
C ARG A 87 1.90 -0.32 19.56
N VAL A 88 1.70 -0.78 18.32
CA VAL A 88 0.56 -1.65 17.99
C VAL A 88 0.66 -2.99 18.73
N THR A 89 1.87 -3.53 18.90
CA THR A 89 2.09 -4.75 19.71
C THR A 89 1.62 -4.53 21.14
N ASN A 90 2.01 -3.42 21.76
CA ASN A 90 1.58 -3.08 23.12
C ASN A 90 0.06 -2.89 23.21
N GLU A 91 -0.57 -2.20 22.24
CA GLU A 91 -2.03 -2.05 22.19
C GLU A 91 -2.75 -3.41 22.12
N ILE A 92 -2.21 -4.37 21.38
CA ILE A 92 -2.73 -5.74 21.30
C ILE A 92 -2.57 -6.46 22.64
N GLU A 93 -1.38 -6.42 23.25
CA GLU A 93 -1.11 -7.07 24.53
C GLU A 93 -2.00 -6.51 25.65
N GLU A 94 -2.10 -5.18 25.76
CA GLU A 94 -3.00 -4.51 26.71
C GLU A 94 -4.46 -4.91 26.50
N LYS A 95 -4.91 -5.01 25.24
CA LYS A 95 -6.28 -5.43 24.92
C LYS A 95 -6.53 -6.88 25.30
N LEU A 96 -5.58 -7.78 25.02
CA LEU A 96 -5.69 -9.20 25.38
C LEU A 96 -5.74 -9.36 26.91
N GLU A 97 -4.93 -8.62 27.64
CA GLU A 97 -4.95 -8.61 29.10
C GLU A 97 -6.28 -8.05 29.65
N GLU A 98 -6.75 -6.91 29.14
CA GLU A 98 -8.04 -6.31 29.51
C GLU A 98 -9.19 -7.31 29.32
N LEU A 99 -9.24 -8.01 28.19
CA LEU A 99 -10.26 -9.00 27.89
C LEU A 99 -10.15 -10.22 28.80
N SER A 100 -8.93 -10.71 29.04
CA SER A 100 -8.70 -11.83 29.96
C SER A 100 -9.12 -11.51 31.40
N GLN A 101 -8.88 -10.29 31.87
CA GLN A 101 -9.33 -9.84 33.20
C GLN A 101 -10.87 -9.77 33.31
N ARG A 102 -11.57 -9.59 32.19
CA ARG A 102 -13.03 -9.63 32.10
C ARG A 102 -13.59 -11.04 31.90
N GLY A 103 -12.74 -12.07 31.88
CA GLY A 103 -13.14 -13.46 31.67
C GLY A 103 -13.35 -13.83 30.20
N THR A 104 -12.98 -12.97 29.25
CA THR A 104 -13.03 -13.26 27.82
C THR A 104 -11.66 -13.73 27.34
N HIS A 105 -11.58 -14.99 26.89
CA HIS A 105 -10.33 -15.59 26.42
C HIS A 105 -10.26 -15.60 24.89
N ILE A 106 -9.46 -14.68 24.34
CA ILE A 106 -9.16 -14.63 22.91
C ILE A 106 -8.25 -15.79 22.51
N ARG A 107 -8.63 -16.50 21.45
CA ARG A 107 -7.88 -17.61 20.84
C ARG A 107 -7.50 -17.36 19.39
N LYS A 108 -8.16 -16.44 18.69
CA LYS A 108 -7.93 -16.09 17.28
C LYS A 108 -7.47 -14.64 17.14
N LEU A 109 -6.57 -14.38 16.20
CA LEU A 109 -6.06 -13.05 15.90
C LEU A 109 -6.11 -12.76 14.39
N SER A 110 -6.71 -11.63 14.02
CA SER A 110 -6.62 -11.06 12.68
C SER A 110 -6.04 -9.66 12.72
N ILE A 111 -5.23 -9.31 11.73
CA ILE A 111 -4.59 -7.98 11.63
C ILE A 111 -4.80 -7.42 10.22
N ILE A 112 -5.38 -6.24 10.15
CA ILE A 112 -5.79 -5.57 8.91
C ILE A 112 -5.08 -4.23 8.83
N GLY A 113 -4.21 -4.07 7.84
CA GLY A 113 -3.40 -2.87 7.67
C GLY A 113 -3.79 -2.07 6.44
N TYR A 114 -3.89 -0.75 6.59
CA TYR A 114 -4.09 0.18 5.47
C TYR A 114 -2.85 1.02 5.22
N SER A 115 -2.37 1.06 3.97
CA SER A 115 -1.21 1.87 3.56
C SER A 115 0.02 1.54 4.45
N LEU A 116 0.70 2.55 5.03
CA LEU A 116 1.77 2.35 6.02
C LEU A 116 1.38 1.39 7.17
N GLY A 117 0.10 1.34 7.54
CA GLY A 117 -0.41 0.48 8.59
C GLY A 117 -0.20 -1.01 8.31
N GLY A 118 -0.15 -1.44 7.05
CA GLY A 118 0.21 -2.82 6.69
C GLY A 118 1.70 -3.13 6.88
N LEU A 119 2.59 -2.16 6.71
CA LEU A 119 4.01 -2.33 7.03
C LEU A 119 4.24 -2.40 8.55
N VAL A 120 3.57 -1.52 9.30
CA VAL A 120 3.51 -1.55 10.77
C VAL A 120 2.99 -2.92 11.24
N SER A 121 1.90 -3.41 10.63
CA SER A 121 1.32 -4.72 10.97
C SER A 121 2.28 -5.87 10.73
N ARG A 122 3.06 -5.87 9.64
CA ARG A 122 4.09 -6.90 9.40
C ARG A 122 5.19 -6.89 10.46
N TYR A 123 5.59 -5.71 10.94
CA TYR A 123 6.53 -5.59 12.06
C TYR A 123 5.93 -6.13 13.36
N THR A 124 4.70 -5.73 13.69
CA THR A 124 3.92 -6.23 14.82
C THR A 124 3.80 -7.76 14.81
N ILE A 125 3.51 -8.36 13.65
CA ILE A 125 3.43 -9.82 13.49
C ILE A 125 4.75 -10.49 13.88
N GLY A 126 5.88 -9.95 13.43
CA GLY A 126 7.19 -10.50 13.80
C GLY A 126 7.48 -10.38 15.29
N LEU A 127 7.06 -9.28 15.94
CA LEU A 127 7.19 -9.12 17.39
C LEU A 127 6.31 -10.12 18.16
N LEU A 128 5.04 -10.27 17.78
CA LEU A 128 4.12 -11.22 18.41
C LEU A 128 4.62 -12.66 18.25
N TYR A 129 5.10 -13.02 17.06
CA TYR A 129 5.72 -14.32 16.79
C TYR A 129 6.95 -14.55 17.67
N HIS A 130 7.87 -13.59 17.73
CA HIS A 130 9.08 -13.69 18.55
C HIS A 130 8.78 -13.82 20.05
N LYS A 131 7.74 -13.14 20.53
CA LYS A 131 7.26 -13.20 21.92
C LYS A 131 6.48 -14.48 22.26
N GLY A 132 6.28 -15.39 21.31
CA GLY A 132 5.55 -16.65 21.53
C GLY A 132 4.03 -16.50 21.64
N TRP A 133 3.45 -15.37 21.19
CA TRP A 133 2.00 -15.18 21.24
C TRP A 133 1.25 -16.17 20.34
N PHE A 134 1.87 -16.62 19.26
CA PHE A 134 1.24 -17.56 18.30
C PHE A 134 1.18 -19.01 18.80
N ASP A 135 1.72 -19.30 19.98
CA ASP A 135 1.48 -20.57 20.68
C ASP A 135 0.14 -20.55 21.44
N LYS A 136 -0.40 -19.35 21.72
CA LYS A 136 -1.66 -19.11 22.44
C LYS A 136 -2.77 -18.62 21.53
N LEU A 137 -2.40 -17.87 20.50
CA LEU A 137 -3.30 -17.27 19.52
C LEU A 137 -3.10 -17.95 18.18
N GLU A 138 -4.21 -18.33 17.57
CA GLU A 138 -4.29 -18.78 16.21
C GLU A 138 -4.34 -17.56 15.26
N PRO A 139 -3.32 -17.35 14.41
CA PRO A 139 -3.35 -16.27 13.44
C PRO A 139 -4.27 -16.64 12.26
N VAL A 140 -5.35 -15.89 12.06
CA VAL A 140 -6.42 -16.23 11.10
C VAL A 140 -6.28 -15.41 9.83
N ASN A 141 -6.59 -14.10 9.87
CA ASN A 141 -6.56 -13.24 8.69
C ASN A 141 -5.47 -12.18 8.80
N PHE A 142 -4.62 -12.09 7.79
CA PHE A 142 -3.80 -10.92 7.55
C PHE A 142 -4.22 -10.27 6.23
N THR A 143 -4.71 -9.04 6.28
CA THR A 143 -5.12 -8.32 5.07
C THR A 143 -4.46 -6.97 4.97
N THR A 144 -4.00 -6.62 3.78
CA THR A 144 -3.53 -5.27 3.48
C THR A 144 -4.35 -4.57 2.41
N PHE A 145 -4.54 -3.27 2.58
CA PHE A 145 -5.15 -2.39 1.59
C PHE A 145 -4.11 -1.35 1.19
N VAL A 146 -3.74 -1.33 -0.09
CA VAL A 146 -2.82 -0.37 -0.71
C VAL A 146 -1.52 -0.16 0.07
N THR A 147 -1.02 -1.23 0.71
CA THR A 147 0.22 -1.19 1.49
C THR A 147 1.42 -1.27 0.56
N PRO A 148 2.33 -0.28 0.57
CA PRO A 148 3.51 -0.27 -0.30
C PRO A 148 4.57 -1.29 0.17
N HIS A 149 4.32 -2.58 -0.09
CA HIS A 149 5.16 -3.70 0.36
C HIS A 149 6.59 -3.64 -0.17
N LEU A 150 6.78 -3.06 -1.36
CA LEU A 150 8.08 -2.86 -2.02
C LEU A 150 8.62 -1.43 -1.89
N GLY A 151 8.06 -0.65 -0.95
CA GLY A 151 8.30 0.78 -0.81
C GLY A 151 7.49 1.62 -1.81
N VAL A 152 7.79 2.92 -1.85
CA VAL A 152 7.17 3.88 -2.77
C VAL A 152 8.14 4.37 -3.84
N ARG A 153 9.35 3.79 -3.87
CA ARG A 153 10.39 4.16 -4.83
C ARG A 153 10.06 3.57 -6.20
N THR A 154 9.84 4.45 -7.18
CA THR A 154 9.72 4.08 -8.60
C THR A 154 11.10 4.02 -9.24
N PRO A 155 11.34 3.07 -10.16
CA PRO A 155 12.61 2.96 -10.86
C PRO A 155 12.81 4.14 -11.80
N LEU A 156 13.87 4.94 -11.59
CA LEU A 156 14.31 5.95 -12.57
C LEU A 156 15.83 6.14 -12.57
N LEU A 157 16.44 5.98 -13.75
CA LEU A 157 17.76 6.48 -14.13
C LEU A 157 17.66 7.96 -14.53
N GLY A 158 17.94 8.89 -13.62
CA GLY A 158 18.02 10.32 -13.96
C GLY A 158 18.67 11.21 -12.91
N TRP A 159 19.47 12.20 -13.33
CA TRP A 159 20.22 13.09 -12.42
C TRP A 159 19.31 14.03 -11.60
N HIS A 160 18.21 14.53 -12.17
CA HIS A 160 17.24 15.38 -11.46
C HIS A 160 16.53 14.64 -10.32
N ASN A 161 16.40 13.31 -10.45
CA ASN A 161 15.80 12.43 -9.43
C ASN A 161 16.74 12.16 -8.26
N HIS A 162 18.06 12.27 -8.46
CA HIS A 162 19.02 12.08 -7.37
C HIS A 162 18.88 13.18 -6.30
N ILE A 163 18.56 14.41 -6.70
CA ILE A 163 18.34 15.53 -5.76
C ILE A 163 17.05 15.31 -4.95
N TRP A 164 15.95 14.92 -5.58
CA TRP A 164 14.68 14.68 -4.88
C TRP A 164 14.72 13.41 -4.01
N ASN A 165 15.38 12.34 -4.47
CA ASN A 165 15.57 11.11 -3.70
C ASN A 165 16.56 11.29 -2.53
N VAL A 166 17.51 12.22 -2.62
CA VAL A 166 18.46 12.49 -1.53
C VAL A 166 17.96 13.58 -0.60
N LEU A 167 17.35 14.65 -1.10
CA LEU A 167 16.92 15.79 -0.28
C LEU A 167 15.49 15.62 0.25
N GLY A 168 14.55 15.14 -0.59
CA GLY A 168 13.17 14.83 -0.19
C GLY A 168 13.13 13.67 0.80
N ALA A 169 13.73 12.52 0.46
CA ALA A 169 13.69 11.37 1.37
C ALA A 169 14.50 11.55 2.67
N ARG A 170 15.54 12.40 2.70
CA ARG A 170 16.27 12.74 3.96
C ARG A 170 15.56 13.80 4.82
N THR A 171 14.69 14.63 4.23
CA THR A 171 13.84 15.60 4.96
C THR A 171 12.50 15.01 5.38
N LEU A 172 12.06 13.94 4.71
CA LEU A 172 10.98 13.08 5.18
C LEU A 172 11.45 12.31 6.41
N SER A 173 10.60 12.26 7.43
CA SER A 173 10.76 11.53 8.69
C SER A 173 11.32 10.09 8.58
N THR A 174 11.48 9.39 9.72
CA THR A 174 11.86 7.97 9.75
C THR A 174 10.97 7.11 8.82
N SER A 175 9.65 7.28 8.87
CA SER A 175 8.72 6.56 7.98
C SER A 175 8.96 6.85 6.50
N GLY A 176 9.28 8.09 6.16
CA GLY A 176 9.59 8.46 4.78
C GLY A 176 10.86 7.77 4.28
N ARG A 177 11.94 7.82 5.07
CA ARG A 177 13.19 7.12 4.72
C ARG A 177 12.98 5.62 4.50
N GLN A 178 12.14 5.00 5.33
CA GLN A 178 11.80 3.58 5.23
C GLN A 178 10.94 3.27 4.00
N LEU A 179 9.93 4.09 3.69
CA LEU A 179 9.09 3.94 2.49
C LEU A 179 9.92 4.09 1.21
N PHE A 180 10.92 4.97 1.18
CA PHE A 180 11.85 5.12 0.06
C PHE A 180 13.01 4.12 0.06
N MET A 181 13.08 3.22 1.06
CA MET A 181 14.13 2.22 1.23
C MET A 181 15.56 2.81 1.21
N ILE A 182 15.74 3.96 1.85
CA ILE A 182 17.05 4.63 2.01
C ILE A 182 17.53 4.66 3.47
N ASP A 183 16.86 3.91 4.34
CA ASP A 183 17.26 3.65 5.71
C ASP A 183 18.25 2.47 5.79
N SER A 184 18.91 2.36 6.94
CA SER A 184 19.71 1.20 7.32
C SER A 184 19.21 0.77 8.69
N PHE A 185 18.51 -0.36 8.76
CA PHE A 185 17.91 -0.83 9.99
C PHE A 185 18.98 -1.45 10.89
N ARG A 186 19.13 -0.92 12.11
CA ARG A 186 20.06 -1.42 13.16
C ARG A 186 21.46 -1.77 12.62
N ASP A 187 22.01 -0.88 11.78
CA ASP A 187 23.35 -1.01 11.18
C ASP A 187 23.59 -2.28 10.34
N THR A 188 22.52 -2.98 9.94
CA THR A 188 22.59 -4.15 9.06
C THR A 188 23.03 -3.80 7.63
N GLY A 189 23.04 -2.51 7.27
CA GLY A 189 23.26 -2.05 5.90
C GLY A 189 22.06 -2.29 4.97
N ARG A 190 20.94 -2.80 5.50
CA ARG A 190 19.72 -3.12 4.74
C ARG A 190 18.55 -2.23 5.19
N PRO A 191 17.67 -1.81 4.26
CA PRO A 191 16.46 -1.08 4.62
C PRO A 191 15.46 -1.99 5.34
N ILE A 192 14.67 -1.45 6.26
CA ILE A 192 13.73 -2.24 7.08
C ILE A 192 12.74 -3.05 6.24
N LEU A 193 12.28 -2.54 5.08
CA LEU A 193 11.35 -3.28 4.24
C LEU A 193 11.96 -4.55 3.64
N ALA A 194 13.27 -4.52 3.35
CA ALA A 194 14.00 -5.70 2.90
C ALA A 194 14.16 -6.74 4.02
N LEU A 195 14.18 -6.32 5.29
CA LEU A 195 14.19 -7.23 6.44
C LEU A 195 12.81 -7.80 6.73
N LEU A 196 11.75 -7.00 6.59
CA LEU A 196 10.37 -7.48 6.72
C LEU A 196 10.04 -8.57 5.69
N ALA A 197 10.76 -8.62 4.57
CA ALA A 197 10.61 -9.58 3.49
C ALA A 197 11.73 -10.63 3.47
N ASP A 198 12.58 -10.70 4.49
CA ASP A 198 13.64 -11.70 4.56
C ASP A 198 13.04 -13.04 5.01
N PRO A 199 13.15 -14.13 4.22
CA PRO A 199 12.58 -15.45 4.57
C PRO A 199 13.08 -16.00 5.92
N SER A 200 14.31 -15.64 6.32
CA SER A 200 14.87 -16.10 7.58
C SER A 200 14.39 -15.32 8.80
N SER A 201 13.76 -14.15 8.58
CA SER A 201 13.34 -13.23 9.64
C SER A 201 12.12 -13.72 10.41
N VAL A 202 11.97 -13.20 11.63
CA VAL A 202 10.75 -13.40 12.43
C VAL A 202 9.51 -12.82 11.75
N PHE A 203 9.67 -11.85 10.86
CA PHE A 203 8.56 -11.18 10.18
C PHE A 203 7.90 -12.10 9.16
N ILE A 204 8.68 -12.76 8.29
CA ILE A 204 8.16 -13.76 7.35
C ILE A 204 7.66 -14.99 8.11
N LYS A 205 8.45 -15.53 9.05
CA LYS A 205 8.03 -16.70 9.85
C LYS A 205 6.73 -16.49 10.62
N GLY A 206 6.52 -15.29 11.17
CA GLY A 206 5.27 -14.92 11.82
C GLY A 206 4.13 -14.77 10.81
N LEU A 207 4.39 -14.15 9.67
CA LEU A 207 3.40 -13.96 8.62
C LEU A 207 2.92 -15.28 8.01
N GLU A 208 3.81 -16.26 7.84
CA GLU A 208 3.48 -17.61 7.38
C GLU A 208 2.48 -18.33 8.29
N LYS A 209 2.38 -17.97 9.57
CA LYS A 209 1.42 -18.56 10.52
C LYS A 209 -0.04 -18.18 10.24
N PHE A 210 -0.30 -17.11 9.49
CA PHE A 210 -1.66 -16.71 9.15
C PHE A 210 -2.28 -17.64 8.11
N ARG A 211 -3.47 -18.18 8.41
CA ARG A 211 -4.23 -19.05 7.50
C ARG A 211 -4.57 -18.34 6.19
N HIS A 212 -5.12 -17.14 6.30
CA HIS A 212 -5.54 -16.32 5.16
C HIS A 212 -4.69 -15.07 5.08
N LYS A 213 -4.07 -14.86 3.93
CA LYS A 213 -3.31 -13.65 3.62
C LYS A 213 -3.86 -13.07 2.33
N SER A 214 -4.34 -11.84 2.38
CA SER A 214 -4.91 -11.17 1.21
C SER A 214 -4.38 -9.75 1.08
N LEU A 215 -4.23 -9.26 -0.15
CA LEU A 215 -3.91 -7.87 -0.40
C LEU A 215 -4.84 -7.27 -1.44
N TYR A 216 -5.13 -5.98 -1.29
CA TYR A 216 -5.94 -5.20 -2.23
C TYR A 216 -5.09 -4.06 -2.79
N ALA A 217 -4.92 -4.05 -4.11
CA ALA A 217 -4.01 -3.15 -4.81
C ALA A 217 -4.76 -2.35 -5.86
N ASN A 218 -4.80 -1.02 -5.73
CA ASN A 218 -5.44 -0.18 -6.73
C ASN A 218 -4.65 -0.21 -8.04
N ILE A 219 -5.34 -0.41 -9.15
CA ILE A 219 -4.73 -0.44 -10.48
C ILE A 219 -4.61 0.94 -11.13
N VAL A 220 -5.41 1.91 -10.68
CA VAL A 220 -5.42 3.29 -11.19
C VAL A 220 -5.62 4.30 -10.08
N ASN A 221 -5.25 5.55 -10.36
CA ASN A 221 -5.49 6.73 -9.52
C ASN A 221 -4.91 6.68 -8.10
N ASP A 222 -4.07 5.69 -7.79
CA ASP A 222 -3.34 5.63 -6.53
C ASP A 222 -2.02 6.36 -6.69
N ARG A 223 -2.03 7.62 -6.31
CA ARG A 223 -0.85 8.47 -6.34
C ARG A 223 0.03 8.30 -5.11
N SER A 224 -0.43 7.59 -4.08
CA SER A 224 0.36 7.38 -2.86
C SER A 224 1.19 6.11 -2.92
N ALA A 225 0.66 5.05 -3.51
CA ALA A 225 1.35 3.78 -3.68
C ALA A 225 0.89 3.10 -4.98
N VAL A 226 1.83 2.92 -5.91
CA VAL A 226 1.56 2.35 -7.23
C VAL A 226 1.24 0.85 -7.17
N PHE A 227 0.56 0.35 -8.21
CA PHE A 227 0.05 -1.02 -8.26
C PHE A 227 1.12 -2.07 -7.94
N TYR A 228 2.25 -2.06 -8.65
CA TYR A 228 3.26 -3.12 -8.50
C TYR A 228 3.90 -3.18 -7.11
N THR A 229 3.92 -2.07 -6.35
CA THR A 229 4.45 -2.09 -4.97
C THR A 229 3.43 -2.59 -3.96
N THR A 230 2.14 -2.33 -4.20
CA THR A 230 1.05 -2.76 -3.34
C THR A 230 0.57 -4.18 -3.64
N GLY A 231 0.58 -4.54 -4.92
CA GLY A 231 0.25 -5.85 -5.47
C GLY A 231 1.39 -6.86 -5.41
N ILE A 232 2.60 -6.46 -5.00
CA ILE A 232 3.80 -7.32 -4.96
C ILE A 232 4.01 -7.95 -6.35
N SER A 233 4.28 -7.11 -7.35
CA SER A 233 4.34 -7.56 -8.74
C SER A 233 5.62 -7.10 -9.44
N ARG A 234 6.12 -7.97 -10.33
CA ARG A 234 7.25 -7.68 -11.24
C ARG A 234 6.79 -6.97 -12.52
N ILE A 235 5.49 -7.04 -12.82
CA ILE A 235 4.86 -6.48 -14.01
C ILE A 235 3.69 -5.57 -13.62
N ASP A 236 3.31 -4.67 -14.53
CA ASP A 236 2.09 -3.87 -14.40
C ASP A 236 1.24 -4.04 -15.66
N PRO A 237 0.21 -4.91 -15.65
CA PRO A 237 -0.63 -5.15 -16.82
C PRO A 237 -1.67 -4.02 -17.04
N PHE A 238 -1.77 -3.06 -16.12
CA PHE A 238 -2.84 -2.07 -16.09
C PHE A 238 -2.43 -0.70 -16.67
N VAL A 239 -1.21 -0.61 -17.20
CA VAL A 239 -0.64 0.62 -17.77
C VAL A 239 -1.48 1.14 -18.93
N ASN A 240 -1.87 0.23 -19.83
CA ASN A 240 -2.67 0.53 -21.02
C ASN A 240 -4.00 -0.25 -20.98
N LEU A 241 -4.96 0.23 -20.17
CA LEU A 241 -6.31 -0.35 -20.09
C LEU A 241 -7.09 -0.40 -21.41
N LYS A 242 -6.59 0.22 -22.49
CA LYS A 242 -7.22 0.19 -23.82
C LYS A 242 -6.98 -1.12 -24.57
N ASP A 243 -5.85 -1.76 -24.28
CA ASP A 243 -5.35 -2.92 -25.02
C ASP A 243 -5.80 -4.24 -24.36
N VAL A 244 -6.40 -4.12 -23.17
CA VAL A 244 -6.80 -5.25 -22.33
C VAL A 244 -8.27 -5.17 -21.95
N THR A 245 -8.89 -6.33 -21.81
CA THR A 245 -10.18 -6.51 -21.15
C THR A 245 -9.94 -6.96 -19.72
N ILE A 246 -10.52 -6.27 -18.75
CA ILE A 246 -10.36 -6.60 -17.32
C ILE A 246 -11.30 -7.75 -16.96
N ASN A 247 -10.77 -8.79 -16.32
CA ASN A 247 -11.57 -9.88 -15.79
C ASN A 247 -11.85 -9.63 -14.31
N TYR A 248 -13.12 -9.53 -13.96
CA TYR A 248 -13.55 -9.22 -12.61
C TYR A 248 -13.92 -10.47 -11.81
N VAL A 249 -13.86 -10.36 -10.49
CA VAL A 249 -14.39 -11.40 -9.59
C VAL A 249 -15.91 -11.44 -9.71
N PRO A 250 -16.52 -12.61 -9.97
CA PRO A 250 -17.97 -12.74 -10.10
C PRO A 250 -18.75 -12.18 -8.91
N GLY A 251 -19.70 -11.28 -9.17
CA GLY A 251 -20.54 -10.64 -8.14
C GLY A 251 -19.95 -9.37 -7.53
N TYR A 252 -18.78 -8.93 -7.98
CA TYR A 252 -18.09 -7.71 -7.54
C TYR A 252 -17.65 -6.82 -8.70
N GLU A 253 -18.23 -7.03 -9.88
CA GLU A 253 -18.03 -6.21 -11.06
C GLU A 253 -18.60 -4.79 -10.83
N PRO A 254 -17.98 -3.74 -11.38
CA PRO A 254 -16.70 -3.71 -12.09
C PRO A 254 -15.52 -3.35 -11.17
N VAL A 255 -15.54 -3.68 -9.87
CA VAL A 255 -14.58 -3.11 -8.91
C VAL A 255 -13.42 -4.04 -8.57
N VAL A 256 -13.70 -5.30 -8.26
CA VAL A 256 -12.67 -6.27 -7.81
C VAL A 256 -12.25 -7.15 -8.98
N ILE A 257 -10.95 -7.20 -9.26
CA ILE A 257 -10.35 -7.91 -10.39
C ILE A 257 -9.86 -9.28 -9.92
N ASP A 258 -9.96 -10.28 -10.80
CA ASP A 258 -9.40 -11.61 -10.55
C ASP A 258 -7.86 -11.53 -10.46
N GLY A 259 -7.30 -11.98 -9.34
CA GLY A 259 -5.85 -11.99 -9.11
C GLY A 259 -5.07 -12.96 -9.98
N GLU A 260 -5.67 -14.10 -10.32
CA GLU A 260 -5.01 -15.18 -11.05
C GLU A 260 -5.02 -14.91 -12.56
N ASN A 261 -6.11 -14.34 -13.05
CA ASN A 261 -6.26 -13.98 -14.46
C ASN A 261 -6.83 -12.57 -14.61
N PRO A 262 -6.05 -11.51 -14.33
CA PRO A 262 -6.57 -10.15 -14.22
C PRO A 262 -7.03 -9.52 -15.54
N VAL A 263 -6.43 -9.92 -16.67
CA VAL A 263 -6.68 -9.31 -17.97
C VAL A 263 -6.66 -10.33 -19.11
N THR A 264 -7.48 -10.09 -20.13
CA THR A 264 -7.43 -10.80 -21.42
C THR A 264 -7.11 -9.82 -22.55
N PRO A 265 -6.46 -10.27 -23.65
CA PRO A 265 -6.22 -9.42 -24.80
C PRO A 265 -7.56 -8.93 -25.38
N LYS A 266 -7.65 -7.66 -25.72
CA LYS A 266 -8.79 -7.17 -26.47
C LYS A 266 -8.62 -7.57 -27.94
N GLU A 267 -9.54 -8.37 -28.48
CA GLU A 267 -9.53 -8.69 -29.91
C GLU A 267 -9.62 -7.37 -30.71
N ASN A 268 -8.70 -7.21 -31.66
CA ASN A 268 -8.43 -5.98 -32.41
C ASN A 268 -9.72 -5.23 -32.79
N HIS A 269 -9.96 -4.07 -32.19
CA HIS A 269 -10.83 -3.07 -32.81
C HIS A 269 -9.98 -2.28 -33.80
N GLU A 270 -10.39 -2.37 -35.06
CA GLU A 270 -9.96 -1.58 -36.21
C GLU A 270 -9.18 -0.32 -35.81
N GLU A 271 -7.89 -0.29 -36.17
CA GLU A 271 -7.11 0.94 -36.13
C GLU A 271 -7.83 1.98 -36.99
N LEU A 272 -8.50 2.94 -36.34
CA LEU A 272 -9.01 4.12 -37.03
C LEU A 272 -7.83 4.78 -37.76
N PRO A 273 -7.97 5.15 -39.04
CA PRO A 273 -6.85 5.60 -39.85
C PRO A 273 -6.10 6.75 -39.17
N ALA A 274 -4.77 6.67 -39.19
CA ALA A 274 -3.82 7.61 -38.58
C ALA A 274 -4.03 9.10 -38.96
N PHE A 275 -4.93 9.38 -39.90
CA PHE A 275 -5.34 10.72 -40.31
C PHE A 275 -6.17 11.47 -39.24
N THR A 276 -6.85 10.79 -38.32
CA THR A 276 -7.67 11.47 -37.28
C THR A 276 -6.89 11.89 -36.03
N ARG A 277 -5.66 11.38 -35.81
CA ARG A 277 -4.79 11.81 -34.68
C ARG A 277 -4.16 13.18 -34.87
N ARG A 278 -4.17 13.74 -36.09
CA ARG A 278 -3.51 15.03 -36.40
C ARG A 278 -4.43 16.25 -36.36
N LEU A 279 -5.73 16.06 -36.08
CA LEU A 279 -6.72 17.16 -36.00
C LEU A 279 -7.38 17.32 -34.62
N ALA A 280 -7.03 16.50 -33.63
CA ALA A 280 -7.42 16.69 -32.23
C ALA A 280 -6.36 17.47 -31.40
N GLY A 281 -5.37 18.05 -32.08
CA GLY A 281 -4.37 18.92 -31.49
C GLY A 281 -4.73 20.39 -31.70
N SER A 282 -4.99 21.08 -30.59
CA SER A 282 -5.05 22.55 -30.48
C SER A 282 -6.38 23.23 -30.80
N SER A 283 -7.14 23.52 -29.75
CA SER A 283 -7.57 24.89 -29.40
C SER A 283 -8.47 24.88 -28.15
N ARG A 284 -7.87 24.71 -26.97
CA ARG A 284 -8.47 25.22 -25.74
C ARG A 284 -7.67 26.43 -25.28
N THR A 285 -8.06 27.56 -25.84
CA THR A 285 -8.09 28.88 -25.21
C THR A 285 -7.13 29.07 -24.03
N VAL A 286 -5.90 29.48 -24.34
CA VAL A 286 -5.08 30.28 -23.42
C VAL A 286 -5.68 31.68 -23.37
N LEU A 287 -6.83 31.81 -22.71
CA LEU A 287 -7.40 33.11 -22.35
C LEU A 287 -8.20 32.94 -21.06
N GLY A 288 -7.53 33.16 -19.92
CA GLY A 288 -8.16 33.14 -18.60
C GLY A 288 -7.33 32.65 -17.41
N LYS A 289 -5.99 32.51 -17.49
CA LYS A 289 -5.18 32.01 -16.35
C LYS A 289 -3.94 32.83 -15.97
N VAL A 290 -3.91 34.12 -16.28
CA VAL A 290 -2.84 35.02 -15.79
C VAL A 290 -2.89 35.25 -14.26
N PRO A 291 -4.07 35.31 -13.58
CA PRO A 291 -4.09 35.47 -12.12
C PRO A 291 -3.71 34.20 -11.33
N ILE A 292 -3.98 33.01 -11.87
CA ILE A 292 -3.69 31.73 -11.19
C ILE A 292 -2.19 31.39 -11.32
N GLY A 293 -1.55 31.70 -12.45
CA GLY A 293 -0.11 31.47 -12.63
C GLY A 293 0.74 32.27 -11.63
N LEU A 294 0.42 33.56 -11.44
CA LEU A 294 1.07 34.42 -10.44
C LEU A 294 0.82 33.95 -9.00
N PHE A 295 -0.42 33.53 -8.69
CA PHE A 295 -0.74 32.92 -7.38
C PHE A 295 0.11 31.68 -7.11
N LEU A 296 0.23 30.76 -8.07
CA LEU A 296 1.05 29.56 -7.90
C LEU A 296 2.55 29.90 -7.75
N ILE A 297 3.07 30.86 -8.52
CA ILE A 297 4.48 31.27 -8.42
C ILE A 297 4.81 31.92 -7.07
N ILE A 298 3.88 32.63 -6.45
CA ILE A 298 4.11 33.30 -5.15
C ILE A 298 3.86 32.33 -3.98
N PHE A 299 2.74 31.60 -4.01
CA PHE A 299 2.32 30.80 -2.87
C PHE A 299 2.96 29.40 -2.83
N ILE A 300 3.36 28.81 -3.98
CA ILE A 300 4.07 27.51 -3.95
C ILE A 300 5.41 27.62 -3.22
N PRO A 301 6.30 28.60 -3.50
CA PRO A 301 7.56 28.71 -2.75
C PRO A 301 7.34 28.94 -1.26
N ILE A 302 6.38 29.80 -0.88
CA ILE A 302 6.05 30.07 0.53
C ILE A 302 5.51 28.80 1.21
N GLY A 303 4.53 28.13 0.58
CA GLY A 303 3.97 26.88 1.07
C GLY A 303 5.01 25.76 1.16
N THR A 304 5.93 25.70 0.19
CA THR A 304 7.05 24.74 0.17
C THR A 304 8.00 24.98 1.34
N VAL A 305 8.37 26.24 1.61
CA VAL A 305 9.22 26.59 2.75
C VAL A 305 8.53 26.22 4.07
N LEU A 306 7.26 26.57 4.24
CA LEU A 306 6.48 26.19 5.44
C LEU A 306 6.35 24.67 5.60
N PHE A 307 6.11 23.95 4.50
CA PHE A 307 6.08 22.50 4.48
C PHE A 307 7.42 21.89 4.88
N LEU A 308 8.54 22.40 4.34
CA LEU A 308 9.88 21.94 4.67
C LEU A 308 10.25 22.23 6.14
N ILE A 309 9.85 23.39 6.67
CA ILE A 309 10.00 23.72 8.09
C ILE A 309 9.21 22.71 8.94
N ASN A 310 7.95 22.45 8.62
CA ASN A 310 7.15 21.46 9.32
C ASN A 310 7.77 20.05 9.23
N CYS A 311 8.23 19.63 8.04
CA CYS A 311 8.93 18.35 7.88
C CYS A 311 10.18 18.27 8.76
N GLY A 312 10.97 19.35 8.81
CA GLY A 312 12.14 19.46 9.69
C GLY A 312 11.76 19.33 11.16
N VAL A 313 10.75 20.06 11.62
CA VAL A 313 10.22 19.99 13.00
C VAL A 313 9.74 18.57 13.34
N GLN A 314 8.97 17.95 12.45
CA GLN A 314 8.49 16.58 12.65
C GLN A 314 9.63 15.56 12.65
N SER A 315 10.64 15.74 11.80
CA SER A 315 11.83 14.88 11.81
C SER A 315 12.62 15.02 13.10
N ILE A 316 12.77 16.22 13.65
CA ILE A 316 13.45 16.44 14.95
C ILE A 316 12.64 15.81 16.09
N ARG A 317 11.33 16.07 16.15
CA ARG A 317 10.44 15.49 17.18
C ARG A 317 10.43 13.96 17.12
N SER A 318 10.38 13.40 15.92
CA SER A 318 10.46 11.94 15.71
C SER A 318 11.79 11.37 16.19
N ARG A 319 12.93 11.99 15.83
CA ARG A 319 14.24 11.58 16.32
C ARG A 319 14.36 11.66 17.84
N GLN A 320 13.78 12.69 18.46
CA GLN A 320 13.75 12.81 19.93
C GLN A 320 12.95 11.66 20.55
N ARG A 321 11.77 11.33 20.03
CA ARG A 321 10.96 10.20 20.50
C ARG A 321 11.68 8.87 20.35
N ILE A 322 12.28 8.62 19.18
CA ILE A 322 13.06 7.40 18.90
C ILE A 322 14.27 7.30 19.84
N ARG A 323 14.98 8.40 20.06
CA ARG A 323 16.11 8.45 21.01
C ARG A 323 15.68 8.13 22.44
N LEU A 324 14.60 8.76 22.92
CA LEU A 324 14.06 8.49 24.27
C LEU A 324 13.59 7.05 24.43
N HIS A 325 13.05 6.46 23.36
CA HIS A 325 12.68 5.05 23.31
C HIS A 325 13.90 4.13 23.43
N HIS A 326 14.96 4.34 22.64
CA HIS A 326 16.19 3.55 22.71
C HIS A 326 16.94 3.69 24.05
N GLU A 327 16.88 4.85 24.69
CA GLU A 327 17.49 5.07 26.01
C GLU A 327 16.71 4.39 27.16
N GLY A 328 15.63 3.65 26.89
CA GLY A 328 14.82 2.96 27.90
C GLY A 328 14.02 3.90 28.81
N LYS A 329 13.99 5.20 28.49
CA LYS A 329 13.37 6.26 29.31
C LYS A 329 11.86 6.40 29.12
N THR A 330 11.23 5.43 28.43
CA THR A 330 9.78 5.40 28.23
C THR A 330 9.20 4.06 28.68
N ALA A 331 9.45 3.71 29.95
CA ALA A 331 8.53 2.89 30.71
C ALA A 331 7.56 3.84 31.43
N LEU A 332 6.26 3.74 31.10
CA LEU A 332 5.09 4.36 31.77
C LEU A 332 4.80 5.85 31.46
N SER A 333 3.70 6.10 30.73
CA SER A 333 2.57 7.01 31.08
C SER A 333 1.82 7.53 29.83
N PRO A 334 0.57 7.10 29.57
CA PRO A 334 -0.28 7.62 28.51
C PRO A 334 -1.06 8.85 28.98
N THR A 335 -0.37 9.96 29.28
CA THR A 335 -1.04 11.21 29.71
C THR A 335 -0.28 12.43 29.20
N MET A 336 -0.32 12.67 27.89
CA MET A 336 -0.07 14.01 27.36
C MET A 336 -0.84 14.23 26.05
N TYR A 337 -2.15 13.97 26.06
CA TYR A 337 -3.03 14.24 24.93
C TYR A 337 -3.97 15.40 25.23
N SER A 338 -3.61 16.57 24.70
CA SER A 338 -4.49 17.52 24.03
C SER A 338 -3.67 18.75 23.70
N PHE A 339 -3.72 19.23 22.44
CA PHE A 339 -3.80 20.64 22.02
C PHE A 339 -3.74 20.75 20.47
N PRO A 340 -4.30 21.80 19.85
CA PRO A 340 -5.53 21.67 19.07
C PRO A 340 -5.38 21.73 17.54
N LEU A 341 -6.40 21.16 16.89
CA LEU A 341 -7.06 21.53 15.63
C LEU A 341 -6.50 22.77 14.89
N MET A 342 -5.49 22.57 14.05
CA MET A 342 -5.21 23.34 12.81
C MET A 342 -4.17 22.63 11.91
N VAL A 343 -4.13 21.30 11.94
CA VAL A 343 -3.11 20.48 11.24
C VAL A 343 -3.67 19.79 9.99
N ASP A 344 -4.99 19.78 9.79
CA ASP A 344 -5.58 19.07 8.66
C ASP A 344 -5.20 19.68 7.30
N ASP A 345 -5.10 21.00 7.19
CA ASP A 345 -4.68 21.64 5.93
C ASP A 345 -3.20 21.38 5.63
N VAL A 346 -2.33 21.41 6.64
CA VAL A 346 -0.92 21.05 6.49
C VAL A 346 -0.77 19.58 6.12
N ARG A 347 -1.56 18.69 6.73
CA ARG A 347 -1.59 17.26 6.44
C ARG A 347 -2.12 16.99 5.02
N ARG A 348 -3.22 17.60 4.61
CA ARG A 348 -3.77 17.48 3.25
C ARG A 348 -2.81 18.03 2.20
N THR A 349 -2.12 19.12 2.52
CA THR A 349 -1.06 19.68 1.66
C THR A 349 0.12 18.73 1.56
N ALA A 350 0.54 18.12 2.68
CA ALA A 350 1.59 17.10 2.70
C ALA A 350 1.19 15.83 1.91
N GLU A 351 -0.05 15.36 2.07
CA GLU A 351 -0.65 14.29 1.25
C GLU A 351 -0.57 14.64 -0.23
N GLY A 352 -1.02 15.84 -0.62
CA GLY A 352 -0.94 16.30 -2.00
C GLY A 352 0.48 16.40 -2.55
N VAL A 353 1.46 16.85 -1.76
CA VAL A 353 2.87 16.90 -2.16
C VAL A 353 3.43 15.48 -2.34
N PHE A 354 3.16 14.58 -1.41
CA PHE A 354 3.62 13.18 -1.48
C PHE A 354 2.98 12.44 -2.66
N GLU A 355 1.67 12.59 -2.85
CA GLU A 355 0.95 12.07 -4.02
C GLU A 355 1.51 12.63 -5.33
N ASN A 356 1.81 13.93 -5.38
CA ASN A 356 2.36 14.55 -6.58
C ASN A 356 3.77 14.01 -6.91
N ILE A 357 4.64 13.87 -5.89
CA ILE A 357 5.99 13.28 -6.04
C ILE A 357 5.93 11.88 -6.64
N ASN A 358 4.97 11.05 -6.21
CA ASN A 358 4.82 9.70 -6.75
C ASN A 358 4.16 9.69 -8.13
N SER A 359 3.17 10.56 -8.39
CA SER A 359 2.49 10.65 -9.70
C SER A 359 3.34 11.22 -10.84
N THR A 360 4.44 11.92 -10.51
CA THR A 360 5.38 12.52 -11.48
C THR A 360 6.46 11.55 -11.95
N GLN A 361 6.49 10.33 -11.40
CA GLN A 361 7.49 9.30 -11.75
C GLN A 361 6.93 8.41 -12.86
N SER A 362 7.57 8.40 -14.04
CA SER A 362 7.25 7.44 -15.10
C SER A 362 7.77 6.06 -14.74
N GLN A 363 7.01 5.01 -15.03
CA GLN A 363 7.46 3.63 -14.84
C GLN A 363 8.51 3.27 -15.90
N GLU A 364 9.69 2.80 -15.46
CA GLU A 364 10.74 2.27 -16.34
C GLU A 364 10.69 0.73 -16.38
N TYR A 365 10.98 0.18 -17.56
CA TYR A 365 10.95 -1.25 -17.86
C TYR A 365 12.33 -1.74 -18.28
N LEU A 366 12.64 -3.00 -18.02
CA LEU A 366 13.85 -3.64 -18.51
C LEU A 366 13.80 -3.72 -20.06
N PRO A 367 14.93 -3.53 -20.76
CA PRO A 367 15.01 -3.77 -22.19
C PRO A 367 14.61 -5.23 -22.50
N ALA A 368 13.78 -5.41 -23.52
CA ALA A 368 13.35 -6.73 -23.99
C ALA A 368 14.58 -7.64 -24.18
N GLY A 369 14.58 -8.81 -23.53
CA GLY A 369 15.69 -9.79 -23.58
C GLY A 369 16.74 -9.71 -22.46
N THR A 370 16.60 -8.80 -21.48
CA THR A 370 17.46 -8.79 -20.25
C THR A 370 16.78 -9.42 -19.03
N GLU A 371 15.59 -9.99 -19.20
CA GLU A 371 14.76 -10.52 -18.11
C GLU A 371 15.39 -11.78 -17.45
N GLU A 372 16.15 -12.58 -18.19
CA GLU A 372 16.84 -13.78 -17.69
C GLU A 372 17.97 -13.45 -16.69
N LEU A 373 18.50 -12.22 -16.67
CA LEU A 373 19.61 -11.83 -15.79
C LEU A 373 19.17 -11.56 -14.33
N VAL A 374 17.86 -11.54 -14.07
CA VAL A 374 17.28 -11.13 -12.78
C VAL A 374 16.69 -12.33 -12.00
N THR A 375 16.56 -13.49 -12.64
CA THR A 375 16.19 -14.75 -11.97
C THR A 375 17.37 -15.32 -11.18
N PRO A 376 17.25 -15.57 -9.85
CA PRO A 376 18.30 -16.24 -9.09
C PRO A 376 18.39 -17.71 -9.51
N HIS A 377 19.45 -18.09 -10.24
CA HIS A 377 19.66 -19.46 -10.69
C HIS A 377 20.00 -20.42 -9.54
N SER A 378 19.40 -21.62 -9.56
CA SER A 378 19.91 -22.82 -8.87
C SER A 378 21.18 -23.32 -9.57
N PRO A 379 22.15 -23.92 -8.86
CA PRO A 379 23.48 -24.19 -9.40
C PRO A 379 23.53 -25.55 -10.11
N LEU A 380 24.28 -25.66 -11.21
CA LEU A 380 25.17 -26.79 -11.51
C LEU A 380 26.15 -26.44 -12.65
N LEU A 381 27.42 -26.80 -12.40
CA LEU A 381 28.66 -26.73 -13.20
C LEU A 381 28.51 -27.26 -14.65
N ARG A 382 29.27 -26.90 -15.72
CA ARG A 382 30.71 -26.60 -15.95
C ARG A 382 30.92 -26.23 -17.48
N PRO A 383 32.13 -25.98 -18.05
CA PRO A 383 32.43 -24.66 -18.65
C PRO A 383 33.03 -24.62 -20.09
N LYS A 384 33.19 -23.38 -20.59
CA LYS A 384 34.08 -22.87 -21.68
C LYS A 384 33.73 -23.18 -23.14
N THR A 385 33.56 -22.12 -23.95
CA THR A 385 34.59 -21.62 -24.89
C THR A 385 34.30 -20.19 -25.38
N SER A 386 35.38 -19.43 -25.51
CA SER A 386 35.50 -18.03 -25.92
C SER A 386 35.39 -17.80 -27.45
N ARG A 387 34.75 -16.69 -27.87
CA ARG A 387 35.12 -15.83 -29.03
C ARG A 387 34.10 -14.67 -29.14
N SER A 388 34.49 -13.44 -28.80
CA SER A 388 35.05 -12.40 -29.68
C SER A 388 34.00 -11.60 -30.47
N LEU A 389 33.96 -10.30 -30.17
CA LEU A 389 33.20 -9.22 -30.80
C LEU A 389 33.62 -8.92 -32.24
N SER A 390 32.65 -8.75 -33.14
CA SER A 390 32.62 -7.93 -34.39
C SER A 390 31.43 -8.45 -35.21
N GLY A 391 30.59 -7.71 -35.94
CA GLY A 391 30.47 -6.32 -36.34
C GLY A 391 29.19 -6.23 -37.22
N PHE A 392 28.74 -5.01 -37.48
CA PHE A 392 27.58 -4.66 -38.32
C PHE A 392 27.52 -5.38 -39.68
N ALA A 393 26.32 -5.77 -40.13
CA ALA A 393 25.70 -5.33 -41.39
C ALA A 393 24.41 -6.11 -41.75
N THR A 394 23.41 -5.34 -42.18
CA THR A 394 22.16 -5.67 -42.88
C THR A 394 22.33 -6.50 -44.15
N GLU A 395 21.40 -7.43 -44.43
CA GLU A 395 20.71 -7.54 -45.72
C GLU A 395 19.46 -8.46 -45.68
N LYS A 396 18.40 -8.01 -46.35
CA LYS A 396 17.18 -8.76 -46.69
C LYS A 396 17.43 -9.56 -47.96
N THR A 397 16.99 -10.82 -48.06
CA THR A 397 16.06 -11.26 -49.13
C THR A 397 15.51 -12.68 -48.90
N SER A 398 14.29 -12.86 -49.39
CA SER A 398 13.38 -14.00 -49.41
C SER A 398 13.77 -15.16 -50.36
N SER A 399 13.39 -16.40 -50.04
CA SER A 399 12.61 -17.30 -50.93
C SER A 399 12.33 -18.71 -50.35
N SER A 400 11.02 -19.00 -50.23
CA SER A 400 10.25 -20.22 -50.55
C SER A 400 10.76 -21.67 -50.28
N ALA A 401 10.05 -22.31 -49.34
CA ALA A 401 9.14 -23.48 -49.49
C ALA A 401 9.65 -24.95 -49.62
N SER A 402 8.96 -25.78 -48.81
CA SER A 402 8.63 -27.23 -48.89
C SER A 402 9.29 -28.06 -47.77
N GLY A 403 8.64 -28.93 -46.99
CA GLY A 403 7.25 -29.40 -46.82
C GLY A 403 7.26 -30.56 -45.79
N ASP A 404 6.08 -30.95 -45.28
CA ASP A 404 5.80 -32.12 -44.41
C ASP A 404 6.26 -32.02 -42.94
N GLY A 405 5.51 -32.37 -41.89
CA GLY A 405 4.17 -32.95 -41.72
C GLY A 405 4.04 -33.39 -40.25
N GLY A 406 2.93 -33.03 -39.58
CA GLY A 406 2.45 -33.73 -38.36
C GLY A 406 2.90 -33.23 -36.98
N SER A 407 2.05 -32.42 -36.34
CA SER A 407 1.58 -32.63 -34.96
C SER A 407 0.37 -31.73 -34.72
N GLN A 408 -0.69 -32.27 -34.12
CA GLN A 408 -1.75 -31.46 -33.53
C GLN A 408 -1.14 -30.77 -32.32
N ASP A 409 -0.55 -29.59 -32.54
CA ASP A 409 -0.11 -28.74 -31.46
C ASP A 409 -1.36 -28.14 -30.80
N GLU A 410 -1.55 -28.49 -29.53
CA GLU A 410 -2.40 -27.72 -28.63
C GLU A 410 -2.04 -26.25 -28.79
N ILE A 411 -3.02 -25.42 -29.17
CA ILE A 411 -2.85 -23.97 -29.31
C ILE A 411 -2.25 -23.47 -27.98
N PRO A 412 -1.03 -22.90 -27.99
CA PRO A 412 -0.49 -22.30 -26.78
C PRO A 412 -1.47 -21.21 -26.36
N LYS A 413 -2.04 -21.31 -25.16
CA LYS A 413 -2.74 -20.17 -24.55
C LYS A 413 -1.76 -19.01 -24.64
N HIS A 414 -2.07 -18.04 -25.49
CA HIS A 414 -1.21 -16.90 -25.73
C HIS A 414 -1.20 -16.07 -24.44
N GLN A 415 -0.30 -16.42 -23.52
CA GLN A 415 -0.07 -15.64 -22.31
C GLN A 415 0.48 -14.30 -22.77
N MET A 416 -0.25 -13.24 -22.46
CA MET A 416 0.18 -11.88 -22.76
C MET A 416 1.49 -11.63 -21.99
N GLU A 417 2.59 -11.44 -22.70
CA GLU A 417 3.86 -11.06 -22.08
C GLU A 417 3.85 -9.57 -21.77
N PHE A 418 3.93 -9.23 -20.48
CA PHE A 418 4.08 -7.85 -20.02
C PHE A 418 5.53 -7.57 -19.72
N PRO A 419 6.04 -6.37 -20.07
CA PRO A 419 7.44 -6.03 -19.81
C PRO A 419 7.73 -6.02 -18.31
N THR A 420 8.87 -6.60 -17.93
CA THR A 420 9.33 -6.58 -16.54
C THR A 420 9.74 -5.18 -16.10
N LEU A 421 9.25 -4.73 -14.95
CA LEU A 421 9.59 -3.42 -14.37
C LEU A 421 11.07 -3.36 -13.98
N ALA A 422 11.71 -2.20 -14.11
CA ALA A 422 13.14 -2.00 -13.78
C ALA A 422 13.40 -1.88 -12.27
N LEU A 423 12.88 -2.82 -11.46
CA LEU A 423 13.01 -2.81 -10.00
C LEU A 423 14.46 -3.12 -9.55
N THR A 424 14.78 -2.77 -8.30
CA THR A 424 16.09 -3.13 -7.73
C THR A 424 16.19 -4.64 -7.47
N PRO A 425 17.40 -5.24 -7.48
CA PRO A 425 17.57 -6.66 -7.11
C PRO A 425 16.95 -7.00 -5.74
N THR A 426 17.07 -6.09 -4.76
CA THR A 426 16.43 -6.22 -3.46
C THR A 426 14.91 -6.33 -3.58
N GLN A 427 14.25 -5.49 -4.39
CA GLN A 427 12.81 -5.55 -4.60
C GLN A 427 12.38 -6.85 -5.30
N PHE A 428 13.17 -7.37 -6.24
CA PHE A 428 12.89 -8.68 -6.84
C PHE A 428 12.98 -9.82 -5.81
N SER A 429 14.00 -9.82 -4.95
CA SER A 429 14.09 -10.77 -3.85
C SER A 429 12.92 -10.64 -2.87
N MET A 430 12.48 -9.41 -2.59
CA MET A 430 11.31 -9.16 -1.74
C MET A 430 10.02 -9.70 -2.37
N ILE A 431 9.85 -9.55 -3.70
CA ILE A 431 8.68 -10.09 -4.41
C ILE A 431 8.64 -11.61 -4.26
N GLN A 432 9.74 -12.29 -4.59
CA GLN A 432 9.81 -13.74 -4.47
C GLN A 432 9.50 -14.20 -3.04
N ALA A 433 10.19 -13.62 -2.05
CA ALA A 433 10.00 -13.99 -0.65
C ALA A 433 8.57 -13.75 -0.15
N LEU A 434 7.87 -12.74 -0.67
CA LEU A 434 6.48 -12.45 -0.28
C LEU A 434 5.46 -13.30 -1.04
N ASP A 435 5.74 -13.65 -2.29
CA ASP A 435 4.93 -14.58 -3.07
C ASP A 435 4.95 -15.98 -2.46
N ASP A 436 6.12 -16.43 -2.00
CA ASP A 436 6.32 -17.72 -1.34
C ASP A 436 5.49 -17.86 -0.05
N VAL A 437 5.09 -16.75 0.59
CA VAL A 437 4.20 -16.77 1.76
C VAL A 437 2.77 -17.17 1.36
N GLY A 438 2.35 -16.90 0.12
CA GLY A 438 1.03 -17.24 -0.42
C GLY A 438 -0.04 -16.17 -0.17
N PHE A 439 0.17 -14.94 -0.62
CA PHE A 439 -0.88 -13.91 -0.64
C PHE A 439 -1.89 -14.17 -1.75
N ARG A 440 -3.18 -14.07 -1.43
CA ARG A 440 -4.24 -13.84 -2.44
C ARG A 440 -4.24 -12.36 -2.82
N LYS A 441 -4.03 -12.06 -4.10
CA LYS A 441 -3.86 -10.69 -4.57
C LYS A 441 -5.12 -10.24 -5.31
N TYR A 442 -5.72 -9.14 -4.89
CA TYR A 442 -6.92 -8.60 -5.52
C TYR A 442 -6.62 -7.21 -6.08
N PRO A 443 -6.39 -7.07 -7.40
CA PRO A 443 -6.35 -5.78 -8.03
C PRO A 443 -7.74 -5.11 -7.94
N VAL A 444 -7.76 -3.79 -7.75
CA VAL A 444 -9.00 -3.02 -7.53
C VAL A 444 -9.06 -1.86 -8.51
N TYR A 445 -10.19 -1.75 -9.22
CA TYR A 445 -10.48 -0.64 -10.11
C TYR A 445 -11.54 0.29 -9.50
N ILE A 446 -11.09 1.34 -8.82
CA ILE A 446 -11.94 2.47 -8.42
C ILE A 446 -12.06 3.43 -9.61
N HIS A 447 -13.24 3.49 -10.21
CA HIS A 447 -13.56 4.29 -11.39
C HIS A 447 -13.92 5.72 -11.02
N ASN A 448 -14.69 5.87 -9.94
CA ASN A 448 -15.39 7.13 -9.64
C ASN A 448 -14.54 8.15 -8.90
N SER A 449 -13.36 7.77 -8.39
CA SER A 449 -12.49 8.65 -7.62
C SER A 449 -11.08 8.76 -8.20
N ALA A 450 -10.58 10.00 -8.24
CA ALA A 450 -9.17 10.30 -8.50
C ALA A 450 -8.27 10.07 -7.28
N HIS A 451 -8.83 9.71 -6.13
CA HIS A 451 -8.12 9.43 -4.88
C HIS A 451 -8.38 7.98 -4.43
N SER A 452 -8.09 7.02 -5.31
CA SER A 452 -8.40 5.61 -5.08
C SER A 452 -7.75 5.05 -3.81
N HIS A 453 -6.57 5.57 -3.42
CA HIS A 453 -5.88 5.21 -2.17
C HIS A 453 -6.80 5.32 -0.95
N ALA A 454 -7.51 6.45 -0.82
CA ALA A 454 -8.43 6.68 0.29
C ALA A 454 -9.81 6.04 0.05
N ALA A 455 -10.22 5.92 -1.22
CA ALA A 455 -11.51 5.38 -1.59
C ALA A 455 -11.63 3.87 -1.30
N VAL A 456 -10.56 3.10 -1.46
CA VAL A 456 -10.57 1.62 -1.31
C VAL A 456 -11.06 1.14 0.07
N ILE A 457 -10.83 1.93 1.13
CA ILE A 457 -11.32 1.66 2.48
C ILE A 457 -12.48 2.59 2.92
N VAL A 458 -13.00 3.40 2.01
CA VAL A 458 -14.06 4.39 2.28
C VAL A 458 -13.65 5.36 3.41
N ARG A 459 -12.45 5.95 3.31
CA ARG A 459 -11.88 6.85 4.33
C ARG A 459 -12.78 8.07 4.63
N SER A 460 -13.68 8.43 3.71
CA SER A 460 -14.65 9.52 3.85
C SER A 460 -15.99 9.11 3.25
N GLN A 461 -17.10 9.54 3.85
CA GLN A 461 -18.45 9.27 3.36
C GLN A 461 -18.79 10.21 2.19
N LYS A 462 -18.25 9.89 1.02
CA LYS A 462 -18.50 10.61 -0.23
C LYS A 462 -19.01 9.65 -1.28
N LYS A 463 -19.83 10.16 -2.20
CA LYS A 463 -20.39 9.38 -3.29
C LYS A 463 -19.32 8.78 -4.21
N ASP A 464 -18.22 9.48 -4.43
CA ASP A 464 -17.11 8.97 -5.25
C ASP A 464 -16.33 7.82 -4.58
N PHE A 465 -16.56 7.56 -3.28
CA PHE A 465 -15.92 6.48 -2.53
C PHE A 465 -16.81 5.22 -2.43
N ASP A 466 -18.02 5.24 -3.01
CA ASP A 466 -18.98 4.14 -2.88
C ASP A 466 -18.46 2.80 -3.43
N GLU A 467 -17.58 2.81 -4.43
CA GLU A 467 -16.95 1.59 -4.96
C GLU A 467 -16.04 0.91 -3.92
N GLY A 468 -15.46 1.67 -2.98
CA GLY A 468 -14.74 1.09 -1.85
C GLY A 468 -15.61 0.17 -1.00
N LYS A 469 -16.93 0.42 -0.94
CA LYS A 469 -17.88 -0.45 -0.22
C LYS A 469 -17.95 -1.84 -0.85
N VAL A 470 -17.80 -1.94 -2.18
CA VAL A 470 -17.75 -3.21 -2.90
C VAL A 470 -16.49 -3.99 -2.51
N VAL A 471 -15.35 -3.29 -2.41
CA VAL A 471 -14.08 -3.88 -1.95
C VAL A 471 -14.20 -4.42 -0.51
N ILE A 472 -14.74 -3.61 0.40
CA ILE A 472 -14.94 -4.03 1.80
C ILE A 472 -15.93 -5.19 1.90
N LYS A 473 -16.99 -5.21 1.08
CA LYS A 473 -17.94 -6.33 1.00
C LYS A 473 -17.23 -7.62 0.55
N HIS A 474 -16.39 -7.54 -0.48
CA HIS A 474 -15.59 -8.67 -0.96
C HIS A 474 -14.68 -9.21 0.15
N TRP A 475 -13.88 -8.32 0.76
CA TRP A 475 -13.00 -8.68 1.85
C TRP A 475 -13.72 -9.34 3.02
N LEU A 476 -14.86 -8.79 3.44
CA LEU A 476 -15.64 -9.36 4.53
C LEU A 476 -16.17 -10.75 4.20
N ASN A 477 -16.44 -11.06 2.93
CA ASN A 477 -16.89 -12.40 2.51
C ASN A 477 -15.78 -13.44 2.58
N ASP A 478 -14.53 -13.03 2.43
CA ASP A 478 -13.35 -13.88 2.60
C ASP A 478 -12.84 -13.93 4.07
N PHE A 479 -13.35 -13.07 4.95
CA PHE A 479 -12.90 -12.99 6.35
C PHE A 479 -13.42 -14.16 7.19
N GLU A 480 -12.52 -14.97 7.74
CA GLU A 480 -12.83 -16.05 8.68
C GLU A 480 -12.95 -15.48 10.11
N ALA A 481 -14.14 -15.60 10.73
CA ALA A 481 -14.43 -15.04 12.06
C ALA A 481 -14.29 -16.03 13.21
#